data_AF-A0AAU0L1J7-F1
#
_entry.id   AF-A0AAU0L1J7-F1
#
_cell.length_a   1.000
_cell.length_b   1.000
_cell.length_c   1.000
_cell.angle_alpha   90.00
_cell.angle_beta   90.00
_cell.angle_gamma   90.00
#
_symmetry.space_group_name_H-M   'P 1'
#
loop_
_entity.id
_entity.type
_entity.pdbx_description
1 polymer ?
#
loop_
_entity_poly.entity_id
_entity_poly.type
_entity_poly.pdbx_seq_one_letter_code
_entity_poly.pdbx_strand_id
1 'polypeptide(L)'
;MKKNILFDGLRSVARIGETAFFAAKAGYKYAVEKPSNAKLMRETFESLGSTYIKLGQFIASTPSLFPREYVEEFQGCLDQTPTLPFSYIQGVLDSEFEGRDLGQIFASIDEKPLASASIAQVHAAKLITGEDVVIKVQKPGVETILYTDLNVVHWVTRMFERAIPKVKFASLSDIVEEIKIRMIREVDFIEEAQNLDDFTAYLKLTNNQAATAPKVYHQFSTRRVLTMERLYGVSLTDFDVVKQYSKDPSQVLITAMNTWFGSLMLCKSFHADLHAGNLMLLEDGRIGFIDFGIVGQLNPQVWTACLAFMDALQKTDYTAMAENMLKMGMTDTQVDTTVLAQDLERLFSGVLLADPQDILASKPSDLNDIMLDVVAVGERHGIKFPRDFALLFKQMLYFDRFMRILAPYTDIYADQRLKMVQTMEPQSLLKH
;
A
#
# COMPACT_ATOMS: atom_id res chain seq x y z
N MET A 1 23.16 -29.45 -10.64
CA MET A 1 22.48 -28.28 -11.26
C MET A 1 21.68 -28.56 -12.55
N LYS A 2 21.94 -29.58 -13.39
CA LYS A 2 21.17 -29.80 -14.65
C LYS A 2 19.90 -30.67 -14.56
N LYS A 3 19.63 -31.37 -13.44
CA LYS A 3 18.47 -32.27 -13.30
C LYS A 3 17.18 -31.63 -12.76
N ASN A 4 17.24 -30.47 -12.10
CA ASN A 4 16.05 -29.79 -11.56
C ASN A 4 15.30 -28.92 -12.59
N ILE A 5 16.01 -28.34 -13.56
CA ILE A 5 15.44 -27.43 -14.57
C ILE A 5 14.39 -28.14 -15.44
N LEU A 6 14.60 -29.43 -15.76
CA LEU A 6 13.68 -30.20 -16.58
C LEU A 6 12.39 -30.57 -15.81
N PHE A 7 12.52 -30.83 -14.50
CA PHE A 7 11.41 -31.19 -13.62
C PHE A 7 10.56 -29.96 -13.28
N ASP A 8 11.19 -28.81 -13.03
CA ASP A 8 10.49 -27.54 -12.84
C ASP A 8 9.81 -27.08 -14.14
N GLY A 9 10.44 -27.28 -15.30
CA GLY A 9 9.83 -27.02 -16.61
C GLY A 9 8.58 -27.86 -16.88
N LEU A 10 8.61 -29.15 -16.58
CA LEU A 10 7.46 -30.06 -16.72
C LEU A 10 6.31 -29.68 -15.76
N ARG A 11 6.62 -29.28 -14.52
CA ARG A 11 5.63 -28.81 -13.55
C ARG A 11 4.97 -27.51 -13.99
N SER A 12 5.74 -26.59 -14.53
CA SER A 12 5.24 -25.32 -15.08
C SER A 12 4.31 -25.55 -16.26
N VAL A 13 4.64 -26.46 -17.18
CA VAL A 13 3.76 -26.79 -18.32
C VAL A 13 2.45 -27.43 -17.88
N ALA A 14 2.48 -28.36 -16.92
CA ALA A 14 1.27 -28.96 -16.37
C ALA A 14 0.38 -27.92 -15.66
N ARG A 15 0.99 -27.00 -14.89
CA ARG A 15 0.29 -25.88 -14.26
C ARG A 15 -0.34 -24.93 -15.27
N ILE A 16 0.35 -24.59 -16.34
CA ILE A 16 -0.18 -23.74 -17.41
C ILE A 16 -1.47 -24.34 -18.00
N GLY A 17 -1.48 -25.66 -18.22
CA GLY A 17 -2.65 -26.39 -18.72
C GLY A 17 -3.84 -26.38 -17.76
N GLU A 18 -3.61 -26.63 -16.46
CA GLU A 18 -4.64 -26.51 -15.43
C GLU A 18 -5.18 -25.08 -15.34
N THR A 19 -4.30 -24.08 -15.33
CA THR A 19 -4.71 -22.69 -15.22
C THR A 19 -5.56 -22.24 -16.41
N ALA A 20 -5.18 -22.64 -17.63
CA ALA A 20 -5.97 -22.35 -18.83
C ALA A 20 -7.35 -23.01 -18.79
N PHE A 21 -7.45 -24.25 -18.30
CA PHE A 21 -8.72 -24.98 -18.18
C PHE A 21 -9.69 -24.32 -17.18
N PHE A 22 -9.21 -23.97 -16.00
CA PHE A 22 -10.06 -23.34 -14.97
C PHE A 22 -10.48 -21.93 -15.33
N ALA A 23 -9.62 -21.17 -16.00
CA ALA A 23 -10.00 -19.87 -16.55
C ALA A 23 -11.05 -19.98 -17.67
N ALA A 24 -11.00 -21.03 -18.50
CA ALA A 24 -12.07 -21.32 -19.47
C ALA A 24 -13.41 -21.58 -18.80
N LYS A 25 -13.39 -22.32 -17.68
CA LYS A 25 -14.58 -22.55 -16.85
C LYS A 25 -15.12 -21.26 -16.23
N ALA A 26 -14.23 -20.37 -15.78
CA ALA A 26 -14.61 -19.05 -15.27
C ALA A 26 -15.27 -18.17 -16.36
N GLY A 27 -14.70 -18.15 -17.57
CA GLY A 27 -15.28 -17.45 -18.71
C GLY A 27 -16.67 -17.96 -19.09
N TYR A 28 -16.88 -19.28 -19.07
CA TYR A 28 -18.21 -19.89 -19.28
C TYR A 28 -19.20 -19.48 -18.18
N LYS A 29 -18.80 -19.52 -16.91
CA LYS A 29 -19.65 -19.14 -15.78
C LYS A 29 -20.06 -17.67 -15.82
N TYR A 30 -19.16 -16.77 -16.21
CA TYR A 30 -19.49 -15.36 -16.41
C TYR A 30 -20.58 -15.16 -17.47
N ALA A 31 -20.50 -15.90 -18.58
CA ALA A 31 -21.47 -15.80 -19.67
C ALA A 31 -22.88 -16.31 -19.27
N VAL A 32 -22.96 -17.26 -18.34
CA VAL A 32 -24.22 -17.90 -17.91
C VAL A 32 -24.84 -17.23 -16.68
N GLU A 33 -24.03 -16.95 -15.64
CA GLU A 33 -24.53 -16.54 -14.32
C GLU A 33 -24.32 -15.05 -14.02
N LYS A 34 -23.47 -14.34 -14.77
CA LYS A 34 -23.10 -12.93 -14.55
C LYS A 34 -22.77 -12.56 -13.08
N PRO A 35 -21.92 -13.30 -12.36
CA PRO A 35 -21.46 -12.91 -11.02
C PRO A 35 -20.65 -11.61 -11.06
N SER A 36 -20.46 -10.97 -9.89
CA SER A 36 -19.51 -9.85 -9.77
C SER A 36 -18.09 -10.29 -10.15
N ASN A 37 -17.29 -9.36 -10.68
CA ASN A 37 -15.91 -9.67 -11.10
C ASN A 37 -15.05 -10.19 -9.93
N ALA A 38 -15.25 -9.63 -8.72
CA ALA A 38 -14.56 -10.05 -7.50
C ALA A 38 -14.90 -11.49 -7.10
N LYS A 39 -16.18 -11.87 -7.10
CA LYS A 39 -16.63 -13.23 -6.78
C LYS A 39 -16.12 -14.25 -7.80
N LEU A 40 -16.17 -13.91 -9.09
CA LEU A 40 -15.64 -14.76 -10.15
C LEU A 40 -14.13 -15.00 -9.97
N MET A 41 -13.38 -13.96 -9.63
CA MET A 41 -11.94 -14.05 -9.39
C MET A 41 -11.63 -14.95 -8.19
N ARG A 42 -12.35 -14.80 -7.07
CA ARG A 42 -12.21 -15.66 -5.88
C ARG A 42 -12.43 -17.13 -6.19
N GLU A 43 -13.55 -17.46 -6.83
CA GLU A 43 -13.88 -18.85 -7.18
C GLU A 43 -12.89 -19.45 -8.19
N THR A 44 -12.36 -18.61 -9.09
CA THR A 44 -11.30 -19.02 -10.01
C THR A 44 -10.02 -19.32 -9.22
N PHE A 45 -9.66 -18.48 -8.27
CA PHE A 45 -8.48 -18.68 -7.42
C PHE A 45 -8.59 -19.94 -6.56
N GLU A 46 -9.75 -20.22 -5.98
CA GLU A 46 -10.02 -21.47 -5.24
C GLU A 46 -9.88 -22.69 -6.16
N SER A 47 -10.39 -22.60 -7.39
CA SER A 47 -10.33 -23.70 -8.37
C SER A 47 -8.92 -23.97 -8.90
N LEU A 48 -8.10 -22.91 -8.99
CA LEU A 48 -6.70 -22.99 -9.42
C LEU A 48 -5.75 -23.48 -8.33
N GLY A 49 -6.24 -23.60 -7.09
CA GLY A 49 -5.53 -24.24 -5.98
C GLY A 49 -4.68 -23.29 -5.12
N SER A 50 -3.86 -23.90 -4.26
CA SER A 50 -3.23 -23.25 -3.10
C SER A 50 -2.40 -22.00 -3.40
N THR A 51 -1.79 -21.92 -4.58
CA THR A 51 -1.07 -20.72 -5.00
C THR A 51 -1.99 -19.52 -5.19
N TYR A 52 -3.13 -19.72 -5.86
CA TYR A 52 -4.05 -18.64 -6.14
C TYR A 52 -4.87 -18.27 -4.90
N ILE A 53 -5.07 -19.22 -3.98
CA ILE A 53 -5.55 -18.91 -2.62
C ILE A 53 -4.60 -17.96 -1.91
N LYS A 54 -3.27 -18.12 -2.04
CA LYS A 54 -2.28 -17.16 -1.50
C LYS A 54 -2.34 -15.78 -2.16
N LEU A 55 -2.63 -15.72 -3.47
CA LEU A 55 -2.90 -14.45 -4.14
C LEU A 55 -4.21 -13.81 -3.62
N GLY A 56 -5.22 -14.62 -3.32
CA GLY A 56 -6.43 -14.16 -2.65
C GLY A 56 -6.16 -13.63 -1.23
N GLN A 57 -5.33 -14.34 -0.46
CA GLN A 57 -4.84 -13.89 0.85
C GLN A 57 -4.11 -12.56 0.75
N PHE A 58 -3.27 -12.38 -0.27
CA PHE A 58 -2.59 -11.13 -0.53
C PHE A 58 -3.58 -9.98 -0.80
N ILE A 59 -4.56 -10.21 -1.68
CA ILE A 59 -5.60 -9.23 -1.98
C ILE A 59 -6.37 -8.83 -0.72
N ALA A 60 -6.67 -9.81 0.14
CA ALA A 60 -7.38 -9.59 1.39
C ALA A 60 -6.53 -8.95 2.49
N SER A 61 -5.22 -9.27 2.55
CA SER A 61 -4.29 -8.77 3.56
C SER A 61 -3.79 -7.37 3.27
N THR A 62 -3.90 -6.92 2.02
CA THR A 62 -3.43 -5.61 1.59
C THR A 62 -4.61 -4.77 1.10
N PRO A 63 -5.57 -4.43 1.99
CA PRO A 63 -6.81 -3.74 1.62
C PRO A 63 -6.51 -2.38 0.97
N SER A 64 -5.50 -1.69 1.48
CA SER A 64 -4.34 -1.23 0.71
C SER A 64 -4.48 -0.94 -0.78
N LEU A 65 -4.26 -1.99 -1.55
CA LEU A 65 -3.89 -1.94 -2.94
C LEU A 65 -5.04 -2.33 -3.87
N PHE A 66 -6.18 -2.77 -3.31
CA PHE A 66 -7.26 -3.39 -4.07
C PHE A 66 -8.62 -2.72 -3.84
N PRO A 67 -9.52 -2.73 -4.84
CA PRO A 67 -10.87 -2.23 -4.65
C PRO A 67 -11.60 -3.03 -3.58
N ARG A 68 -12.44 -2.35 -2.81
CA ARG A 68 -13.13 -2.90 -1.64
C ARG A 68 -13.90 -4.19 -1.95
N GLU A 69 -14.56 -4.25 -3.10
CA GLU A 69 -15.30 -5.44 -3.54
C GLU A 69 -14.42 -6.70 -3.64
N TYR A 70 -13.16 -6.56 -4.05
CA TYR A 70 -12.21 -7.68 -4.10
C TYR A 70 -11.70 -7.99 -2.70
N VAL A 71 -11.31 -6.98 -1.94
CA VAL A 71 -10.83 -7.15 -0.56
C VAL A 71 -11.84 -7.91 0.27
N GLU A 72 -13.13 -7.53 0.19
CA GLU A 72 -14.25 -8.15 0.92
C GLU A 72 -14.52 -9.58 0.45
N GLU A 73 -14.60 -9.82 -0.85
CA GLU A 73 -14.79 -11.18 -1.40
C GLU A 73 -13.64 -12.12 -1.01
N PHE A 74 -12.41 -11.61 -1.00
CA PHE A 74 -11.22 -12.37 -0.64
C PHE A 74 -10.96 -12.44 0.88
N GLN A 75 -11.70 -11.71 1.73
CA GLN A 75 -11.55 -11.82 3.19
C GLN A 75 -11.69 -13.27 3.68
N GLY A 76 -12.57 -14.06 3.03
CA GLY A 76 -12.73 -15.48 3.35
C GLY A 76 -11.50 -16.35 3.03
N CYS A 77 -10.52 -15.83 2.30
CA CYS A 77 -9.24 -16.50 2.04
C CYS A 77 -8.21 -16.25 3.16
N LEU A 78 -8.43 -15.27 4.06
CA LEU A 78 -7.57 -15.02 5.21
C LEU A 78 -7.68 -16.14 6.23
N ASP A 79 -6.93 -17.21 6.00
CA ASP A 79 -6.41 -17.98 7.11
C ASP A 79 -5.34 -17.13 7.78
N GLN A 80 -5.36 -17.01 9.13
CA GLN A 80 -4.29 -16.37 9.91
C GLN A 80 -2.94 -16.76 9.29
N THR A 81 -2.25 -15.79 8.70
CA THR A 81 -1.15 -16.05 7.76
C THR A 81 -0.14 -17.01 8.40
N PRO A 82 -0.10 -18.30 7.99
CA PRO A 82 0.51 -19.32 8.82
C PRO A 82 2.00 -19.05 8.93
N THR A 83 2.49 -19.09 10.17
CA THR A 83 3.92 -19.05 10.46
C THR A 83 4.55 -20.30 9.89
N LEU A 84 5.65 -20.14 9.16
CA LEU A 84 6.44 -21.29 8.71
C LEU A 84 7.38 -21.72 9.84
N PRO A 85 7.65 -23.03 9.96
CA PRO A 85 8.73 -23.52 10.81
C PRO A 85 10.05 -22.83 10.48
N PHE A 86 10.84 -22.52 11.50
CA PHE A 86 12.10 -21.79 11.34
C PHE A 86 13.07 -22.46 10.37
N SER A 87 13.03 -23.78 10.22
CA SER A 87 13.86 -24.51 9.24
C SER A 87 13.68 -24.03 7.80
N TYR A 88 12.47 -23.61 7.40
CA TYR A 88 12.24 -23.03 6.08
C TYR A 88 12.87 -21.64 5.96
N ILE A 89 12.81 -20.84 7.04
CA ILE A 89 13.41 -19.51 7.11
C ILE A 89 14.93 -19.61 7.09
N GLN A 90 15.50 -20.53 7.88
CA GLN A 90 16.91 -20.84 7.90
C GLN A 90 17.41 -21.28 6.52
N GLY A 91 16.66 -22.13 5.80
CA GLY A 91 17.03 -22.51 4.43
C GLY A 91 17.08 -21.34 3.45
N VAL A 92 16.22 -20.31 3.63
CA VAL A 92 16.32 -19.07 2.84
C VAL A 92 17.56 -18.28 3.23
N LEU A 93 17.82 -18.09 4.52
CA LEU A 93 19.01 -17.40 5.03
C LEU A 93 20.31 -18.06 4.51
N ASP A 94 20.42 -19.38 4.61
CA ASP A 94 21.58 -20.14 4.13
C ASP A 94 21.81 -19.94 2.61
N SER A 95 20.72 -19.87 1.83
CA SER A 95 20.79 -19.64 0.38
C SER A 95 21.21 -18.22 0.01
N GLU A 96 20.69 -17.21 0.71
CA GLU A 96 20.95 -15.79 0.41
C GLU A 96 22.33 -15.33 0.91
N PHE A 97 22.84 -16.00 1.95
CA PHE A 97 24.16 -15.77 2.51
C PHE A 97 25.18 -16.87 2.14
N GLU A 98 24.94 -17.59 1.04
CA GLU A 98 25.83 -18.67 0.59
C GLU A 98 27.30 -18.20 0.54
N GLY A 99 28.19 -19.00 1.12
CA GLY A 99 29.62 -18.68 1.26
C GLY A 99 29.96 -17.86 2.52
N ARG A 100 28.97 -17.49 3.34
CA ARG A 100 29.15 -16.94 4.69
C ARG A 100 28.51 -17.88 5.71
N ASP A 101 29.16 -18.04 6.86
CA ASP A 101 28.54 -18.70 8.00
C ASP A 101 27.57 -17.72 8.68
N LEU A 102 26.31 -18.10 8.86
CA LEU A 102 25.32 -17.27 9.57
C LEU A 102 25.79 -16.92 10.99
N GLY A 103 26.55 -17.81 11.65
CA GLY A 103 27.13 -17.55 12.96
C GLY A 103 28.20 -16.45 12.98
N GLN A 104 28.72 -16.05 11.81
CA GLN A 104 29.61 -14.90 11.65
C GLN A 104 28.86 -13.58 11.42
N ILE A 105 27.55 -13.63 11.21
CA ILE A 105 26.69 -12.46 10.99
C ILE A 105 25.83 -12.22 12.23
N PHE A 106 25.12 -13.26 12.66
CA PHE A 106 24.17 -13.22 13.76
C PHE A 106 24.71 -14.02 14.95
N ALA A 107 24.84 -13.37 16.10
CA ALA A 107 25.12 -14.03 17.38
C ALA A 107 23.95 -14.92 17.81
N SER A 108 22.72 -14.51 17.51
CA SER A 108 21.51 -15.31 17.72
C SER A 108 20.39 -14.86 16.80
N ILE A 109 19.50 -15.81 16.47
CA ILE A 109 18.22 -15.56 15.79
C ILE A 109 17.15 -16.27 16.61
N ASP A 110 16.06 -15.56 16.93
CA ASP A 110 14.92 -16.16 17.60
C ASP A 110 14.11 -16.99 16.61
N GLU A 111 13.97 -18.29 16.88
CA GLU A 111 13.19 -19.20 16.03
C GLU A 111 11.70 -18.83 16.04
N LYS A 112 11.21 -18.21 17.12
CA LYS A 112 9.84 -17.73 17.20
C LYS A 112 9.73 -16.41 16.44
N PRO A 113 8.84 -16.31 15.43
CA PRO A 113 8.67 -15.08 14.70
C PRO A 113 8.04 -14.00 15.58
N LEU A 114 8.48 -12.75 15.38
CA LEU A 114 7.82 -11.56 15.92
C LEU A 114 6.49 -11.30 15.19
N ALA A 115 6.52 -11.47 13.86
CA ALA A 115 5.37 -11.25 12.99
C ALA A 115 5.44 -12.16 11.76
N SER A 116 4.30 -12.44 11.14
CA SER A 116 4.21 -13.14 9.87
C SER A 116 3.24 -12.42 8.95
N ALA A 117 3.72 -12.03 7.78
CA ALA A 117 2.95 -11.41 6.72
C ALA A 117 2.73 -12.41 5.57
N SER A 118 2.00 -11.97 4.54
CA SER A 118 1.64 -12.78 3.36
C SER A 118 2.88 -13.36 2.66
N ILE A 119 3.89 -12.52 2.41
CA ILE A 119 5.10 -12.88 1.66
C ILE A 119 6.34 -13.11 2.53
N ALA A 120 6.31 -12.70 3.80
CA ALA A 120 7.50 -12.66 4.64
C ALA A 120 7.22 -13.03 6.10
N GLN A 121 8.27 -13.40 6.82
CA GLN A 121 8.25 -13.63 8.25
C GLN A 121 9.36 -12.84 8.92
N VAL A 122 9.05 -12.21 10.05
CA VAL A 122 9.96 -11.33 10.77
C VAL A 122 10.43 -12.03 12.04
N HIS A 123 11.75 -12.09 12.25
CA HIS A 123 12.37 -12.67 13.42
C HIS A 123 13.23 -11.65 14.15
N ALA A 124 13.29 -11.74 15.48
CA ALA A 124 14.29 -11.02 16.25
C ALA A 124 15.66 -11.68 16.05
N ALA A 125 16.72 -10.89 16.01
CA ALA A 125 18.08 -11.39 15.98
C ALA A 125 19.04 -10.40 16.66
N LYS A 126 20.26 -10.87 16.92
CA LYS A 126 21.37 -10.05 17.43
C LYS A 126 22.56 -10.24 16.52
N LEU A 127 23.17 -9.15 16.09
CA LEU A 127 24.41 -9.20 15.30
C LEU A 127 25.60 -9.60 16.18
N ILE A 128 26.65 -10.16 15.57
CA ILE A 128 27.91 -10.47 16.29
C ILE A 128 28.56 -9.24 16.94
N THR A 129 28.27 -8.05 16.40
CA THR A 129 28.70 -6.75 16.91
C THR A 129 27.91 -6.30 18.15
N GLY A 130 26.78 -6.97 18.45
CA GLY A 130 25.98 -6.79 19.66
C GLY A 130 24.64 -6.09 19.45
N GLU A 131 24.45 -5.38 18.33
CA GLU A 131 23.21 -4.66 18.02
C GLU A 131 22.02 -5.60 17.87
N ASP A 132 20.87 -5.16 18.40
CA ASP A 132 19.59 -5.82 18.21
C ASP A 132 18.99 -5.45 16.86
N VAL A 133 18.61 -6.47 16.10
CA VAL A 133 18.06 -6.32 14.76
C VAL A 133 16.80 -7.16 14.61
N VAL A 134 16.02 -6.83 13.58
CA VAL A 134 14.97 -7.71 13.06
C VAL A 134 15.36 -8.14 11.65
N ILE A 135 15.09 -9.41 11.34
CA ILE A 135 15.28 -9.98 10.02
C ILE A 135 13.92 -10.30 9.41
N LYS A 136 13.56 -9.61 8.33
CA LYS A 136 12.38 -9.90 7.50
C LYS A 136 12.83 -10.82 6.39
N VAL A 137 12.34 -12.06 6.38
CA VAL A 137 12.75 -13.10 5.44
C VAL A 137 11.57 -13.50 4.58
N GLN A 138 11.74 -13.52 3.26
CA GLN A 138 10.69 -13.97 2.36
C GLN A 138 10.39 -15.45 2.53
N LYS A 139 9.11 -15.79 2.53
CA LYS A 139 8.66 -17.18 2.54
C LYS A 139 9.10 -17.88 1.25
N PRO A 140 9.56 -19.14 1.30
CA PRO A 140 9.97 -19.87 0.11
C PRO A 140 8.81 -20.03 -0.90
N GLY A 141 9.13 -19.94 -2.19
CA GLY A 141 8.19 -20.15 -3.30
C GLY A 141 7.34 -18.94 -3.70
N VAL A 142 7.47 -17.80 -3.01
CA VAL A 142 6.74 -16.56 -3.35
C VAL A 142 7.08 -16.07 -4.77
N GLU A 143 8.35 -16.14 -5.18
CA GLU A 143 8.80 -15.72 -6.51
C GLU A 143 8.18 -16.58 -7.64
N THR A 144 8.10 -17.90 -7.45
CA THR A 144 7.50 -18.81 -8.43
C THR A 144 6.02 -18.51 -8.63
N ILE A 145 5.31 -18.24 -7.54
CA ILE A 145 3.90 -17.82 -7.55
C ILE A 145 3.74 -16.51 -8.33
N LEU A 146 4.64 -15.55 -8.11
CA LEU A 146 4.57 -14.24 -8.75
C LEU A 146 4.86 -14.26 -10.24
N TYR A 147 5.99 -14.83 -10.63
CA TYR A 147 6.45 -14.74 -12.02
C TYR A 147 5.83 -15.79 -12.93
N THR A 148 5.47 -16.98 -12.41
CA THR A 148 4.91 -18.03 -13.25
C THR A 148 3.39 -17.89 -13.32
N ASP A 149 2.73 -17.79 -12.17
CA ASP A 149 1.29 -18.01 -12.10
C ASP A 149 0.47 -16.73 -12.43
N LEU A 150 0.97 -15.52 -12.12
CA LEU A 150 0.34 -14.26 -12.57
C LEU A 150 0.51 -14.00 -14.06
N ASN A 151 1.65 -14.41 -14.65
CA ASN A 151 1.86 -14.29 -16.10
C ASN A 151 0.88 -15.15 -16.88
N VAL A 152 0.59 -16.35 -16.38
CA VAL A 152 -0.41 -17.23 -16.99
C VAL A 152 -1.80 -16.63 -16.85
N VAL A 153 -2.20 -16.12 -15.68
CA VAL A 153 -3.52 -15.47 -15.52
C VAL A 153 -3.65 -14.26 -16.45
N HIS A 154 -2.65 -13.39 -16.51
CA HIS A 154 -2.67 -12.22 -17.39
C HIS A 154 -2.78 -12.62 -18.88
N TRP A 155 -2.04 -13.64 -19.30
CA TRP A 155 -2.10 -14.13 -20.68
C TRP A 155 -3.47 -14.74 -21.00
N VAL A 156 -4.02 -15.51 -20.07
CA VAL A 156 -5.30 -16.18 -20.25
C VAL A 156 -6.44 -15.16 -20.28
N THR A 157 -6.47 -14.16 -19.40
CA THR A 157 -7.48 -13.09 -19.42
C THR A 157 -7.44 -12.33 -20.76
N ARG A 158 -6.24 -11.96 -21.25
CA ARG A 158 -6.04 -11.32 -22.56
C ARG A 158 -6.51 -12.18 -23.74
N MET A 159 -6.36 -13.52 -23.67
CA MET A 159 -6.85 -14.43 -24.71
C MET A 159 -8.38 -14.52 -24.72
N PHE A 160 -9.02 -14.57 -23.54
CA PHE A 160 -10.48 -14.59 -23.43
C PHE A 160 -11.11 -13.28 -23.91
N GLU A 161 -10.48 -12.13 -23.66
CA GLU A 161 -10.90 -10.82 -24.17
C GLU A 161 -10.98 -10.79 -25.70
N ARG A 162 -9.95 -11.34 -26.38
CA ARG A 162 -9.95 -11.46 -27.84
C ARG A 162 -11.03 -12.40 -28.35
N ALA A 163 -11.34 -13.46 -27.61
CA ALA A 163 -12.31 -14.47 -28.03
C ALA A 163 -13.77 -14.05 -27.79
N ILE A 164 -14.06 -13.20 -26.79
CA ILE A 164 -15.43 -12.81 -26.42
C ILE A 164 -15.54 -11.28 -26.19
N PRO A 165 -15.63 -10.48 -27.26
CA PRO A 165 -15.60 -9.01 -27.18
C PRO A 165 -16.76 -8.36 -26.39
N LYS A 166 -17.84 -9.10 -26.13
CA LYS A 166 -19.01 -8.61 -25.36
C LYS A 166 -18.85 -8.77 -23.85
N VAL A 167 -17.82 -9.46 -23.39
CA VAL A 167 -17.51 -9.59 -21.96
C VAL A 167 -16.47 -8.53 -21.60
N LYS A 168 -16.78 -7.66 -20.64
CA LYS A 168 -15.85 -6.63 -20.13
C LYS A 168 -14.75 -7.23 -19.25
N PHE A 169 -14.02 -8.22 -19.77
CA PHE A 169 -12.80 -8.74 -19.11
C PHE A 169 -11.67 -7.72 -19.07
N ALA A 170 -11.75 -6.65 -19.88
CA ALA A 170 -10.78 -5.53 -19.91
C ALA A 170 -10.45 -4.96 -18.52
N SER A 171 -11.38 -5.00 -17.56
CA SER A 171 -11.08 -4.58 -16.19
C SER A 171 -10.18 -5.58 -15.45
N LEU A 172 -10.33 -6.89 -15.71
CA LEU A 172 -9.59 -7.94 -15.00
C LEU A 172 -8.14 -8.08 -15.48
N SER A 173 -7.85 -7.93 -16.78
CA SER A 173 -6.45 -7.94 -17.25
C SER A 173 -5.63 -6.83 -16.63
N ASP A 174 -6.22 -5.63 -16.55
CA ASP A 174 -5.57 -4.42 -16.07
C ASP A 174 -5.41 -4.48 -14.55
N ILE A 175 -6.40 -5.02 -13.83
CA ILE A 175 -6.30 -5.33 -12.39
C ILE A 175 -5.19 -6.36 -12.13
N VAL A 176 -5.11 -7.44 -12.91
CA VAL A 176 -4.06 -8.47 -12.76
C VAL A 176 -2.67 -7.90 -13.07
N GLU A 177 -2.56 -7.02 -14.07
CA GLU A 177 -1.33 -6.33 -14.41
C GLU A 177 -0.89 -5.40 -13.27
N GLU A 178 -1.84 -4.68 -12.65
CA GLU A 178 -1.57 -3.83 -11.49
C GLU A 178 -1.20 -4.64 -10.23
N ILE A 179 -1.90 -5.75 -9.94
CA ILE A 179 -1.53 -6.72 -8.88
C ILE A 179 -0.09 -7.15 -9.08
N LYS A 180 0.27 -7.57 -10.30
CA LYS A 180 1.60 -8.06 -10.61
C LYS A 180 2.66 -7.00 -10.36
N ILE A 181 2.46 -5.77 -10.85
CA ILE A 181 3.43 -4.68 -10.64
C ILE A 181 3.62 -4.41 -9.15
N ARG A 182 2.53 -4.35 -8.38
CA ARG A 182 2.58 -4.05 -6.94
C ARG A 182 3.23 -5.18 -6.14
N MET A 183 2.88 -6.43 -6.41
CA MET A 183 3.48 -7.57 -5.70
C MET A 183 4.96 -7.76 -6.02
N ILE A 184 5.40 -7.47 -7.25
CA ILE A 184 6.83 -7.54 -7.61
C ILE A 184 7.66 -6.57 -6.76
N ARG A 185 7.14 -5.35 -6.54
CA ARG A 185 7.79 -4.37 -5.66
C ARG A 185 7.85 -4.84 -4.21
N GLU A 186 6.78 -5.47 -3.72
CA GLU A 186 6.73 -5.95 -2.33
C GLU A 186 7.73 -7.09 -2.05
N VAL A 187 8.17 -7.82 -3.08
CA VAL A 187 9.18 -8.89 -2.95
C VAL A 187 10.59 -8.46 -3.31
N ASP A 188 10.86 -7.16 -3.44
CA ASP A 188 12.23 -6.66 -3.56
C ASP A 188 12.63 -5.90 -2.30
N PHE A 189 13.23 -6.61 -1.34
CA PHE A 189 13.65 -5.99 -0.08
C PHE A 189 14.82 -5.00 -0.24
N ILE A 190 15.46 -4.95 -1.40
CA ILE A 190 16.42 -3.87 -1.71
C ILE A 190 15.68 -2.56 -2.00
N GLU A 191 14.51 -2.61 -2.65
CA GLU A 191 13.68 -1.42 -2.83
C GLU A 191 13.14 -0.92 -1.48
N GLU A 192 12.66 -1.83 -0.63
CA GLU A 192 12.20 -1.48 0.74
C GLU A 192 13.33 -0.86 1.58
N ALA A 193 14.54 -1.41 1.51
CA ALA A 193 15.72 -0.84 2.15
C ALA A 193 16.00 0.61 1.69
N GLN A 194 15.93 0.86 0.39
CA GLN A 194 16.18 2.19 -0.17
C GLN A 194 15.10 3.20 0.26
N ASN A 195 13.84 2.76 0.37
CA ASN A 195 12.75 3.61 0.86
C ASN A 195 12.96 4.01 2.34
N LEU A 196 13.44 3.08 3.17
CA LEU A 196 13.81 3.35 4.57
C LEU A 196 14.94 4.38 4.68
N ASP A 197 15.95 4.28 3.82
CA ASP A 197 17.06 5.23 3.77
C ASP A 197 16.61 6.63 3.34
N ASP A 198 15.80 6.70 2.28
CA ASP A 198 15.26 7.96 1.77
C ASP A 198 14.42 8.66 2.86
N PHE A 199 13.59 7.90 3.59
CA PHE A 199 12.81 8.45 4.72
C PHE A 199 13.71 8.91 5.87
N THR A 200 14.74 8.13 6.22
CA THR A 200 15.70 8.49 7.27
C THR A 200 16.50 9.75 6.90
N ALA A 201 16.86 9.91 5.63
CA ALA A 201 17.50 11.11 5.11
C ALA A 201 16.59 12.34 5.22
N TYR A 202 15.31 12.19 4.90
CA TYR A 202 14.29 13.23 5.09
C TYR A 202 14.16 13.68 6.56
N LEU A 203 14.12 12.74 7.51
CA LEU A 203 14.04 13.06 8.93
C LEU A 203 15.27 13.88 9.39
N LYS A 204 16.46 13.51 8.90
CA LYS A 204 17.70 14.26 9.18
C LYS A 204 17.67 15.65 8.55
N LEU A 205 17.26 15.76 7.29
CA LEU A 205 17.16 17.02 6.55
C LEU A 205 16.24 18.03 7.24
N THR A 206 15.10 17.55 7.74
CA THR A 206 14.12 18.38 8.45
C THR A 206 14.40 18.56 9.94
N ASN A 207 15.49 17.95 10.45
CA ASN A 207 15.81 17.87 11.87
C ASN A 207 14.61 17.38 12.72
N ASN A 208 13.84 16.43 12.18
CA ASN A 208 12.69 15.87 12.87
C ASN A 208 13.15 14.85 13.92
N GLN A 209 13.14 15.27 15.19
CA GLN A 209 13.52 14.43 16.33
C GLN A 209 12.34 13.67 16.94
N ALA A 210 11.12 13.90 16.46
CA ALA A 210 9.90 13.32 17.01
C ALA A 210 9.51 11.98 16.33
N ALA A 211 10.12 11.67 15.19
CA ALA A 211 9.91 10.44 14.44
C ALA A 211 11.23 9.74 14.10
N THR A 212 11.16 8.45 13.79
CA THR A 212 12.30 7.64 13.36
C THR A 212 11.86 6.49 12.47
N ALA A 213 12.81 5.89 11.77
CA ALA A 213 12.65 4.63 11.03
C ALA A 213 13.86 3.75 11.30
N PRO A 214 13.73 2.41 11.21
CA PRO A 214 14.83 1.49 11.43
C PRO A 214 16.02 1.77 10.51
N LYS A 215 17.24 1.83 11.07
CA LYS A 215 18.45 1.79 10.27
C LYS A 215 18.57 0.46 9.53
N VAL A 216 18.82 0.49 8.23
CA VAL A 216 19.08 -0.70 7.43
C VAL A 216 20.54 -1.16 7.54
N TYR A 217 20.75 -2.47 7.64
CA TYR A 217 22.07 -3.10 7.58
C TYR A 217 22.28 -3.73 6.20
N HIS A 218 22.68 -2.92 5.21
CA HIS A 218 22.77 -3.34 3.81
C HIS A 218 23.71 -4.53 3.58
N GLN A 219 24.82 -4.63 4.31
CA GLN A 219 25.74 -5.76 4.20
C GLN A 219 25.13 -7.12 4.60
N PHE A 220 24.02 -7.07 5.32
CA PHE A 220 23.22 -8.22 5.78
C PHE A 220 21.81 -8.19 5.19
N SER A 221 21.61 -7.50 4.07
CA SER A 221 20.34 -7.45 3.36
C SER A 221 20.54 -7.87 1.91
N THR A 222 19.55 -8.58 1.38
CA THR A 222 19.49 -9.09 0.00
C THR A 222 18.09 -8.83 -0.56
N ARG A 223 17.80 -9.31 -1.78
CA ARG A 223 16.45 -9.22 -2.36
C ARG A 223 15.39 -9.94 -1.51
N ARG A 224 15.79 -10.97 -0.75
CA ARG A 224 14.87 -11.87 -0.02
C ARG A 224 15.04 -11.82 1.51
N VAL A 225 16.03 -11.08 2.01
CA VAL A 225 16.28 -10.84 3.44
C VAL A 225 16.51 -9.36 3.68
N LEU A 226 15.72 -8.73 4.56
CA LEU A 226 15.96 -7.37 5.03
C LEU A 226 16.37 -7.41 6.50
N THR A 227 17.57 -6.91 6.80
CA THR A 227 18.06 -6.77 8.18
C THR A 227 18.04 -5.30 8.57
N MET A 228 17.29 -4.96 9.62
CA MET A 228 17.14 -3.59 10.08
C MET A 228 17.17 -3.50 11.61
N GLU A 229 17.47 -2.30 12.12
CA GLU A 229 17.48 -1.99 13.55
C GLU A 229 16.17 -2.43 14.22
N ARG A 230 16.30 -3.06 15.38
CA ARG A 230 15.13 -3.39 16.19
C ARG A 230 14.68 -2.17 16.97
N LEU A 231 13.49 -1.69 16.64
CA LEU A 231 12.79 -0.69 17.43
C LEU A 231 11.99 -1.37 18.56
N TYR A 232 11.90 -0.71 19.71
CA TYR A 232 11.16 -1.19 20.88
C TYR A 232 10.07 -0.20 21.24
N GLY A 233 8.82 -0.68 21.31
CA GLY A 233 7.65 0.15 21.56
C GLY A 233 6.35 -0.61 21.43
N VAL A 234 5.25 0.14 21.40
CA VAL A 234 3.89 -0.38 21.33
C VAL A 234 3.24 0.02 20.01
N SER A 235 2.60 -0.94 19.34
CA SER A 235 1.88 -0.65 18.09
C SER A 235 0.75 0.34 18.36
N LEU A 236 0.55 1.26 17.41
CA LEU A 236 -0.54 2.24 17.49
C LEU A 236 -1.93 1.62 17.31
N THR A 237 -2.05 0.32 17.01
CA THR A 237 -3.33 -0.41 17.00
C THR A 237 -3.89 -0.67 18.40
N ASP A 238 -3.01 -0.73 19.42
CA ASP A 238 -3.42 -0.99 20.81
C ASP A 238 -3.64 0.33 21.55
N PHE A 239 -4.81 0.91 21.33
CA PHE A 239 -5.15 2.25 21.79
C PHE A 239 -5.18 2.40 23.31
N ASP A 240 -5.57 1.35 24.02
CA ASP A 240 -5.62 1.36 25.49
C ASP A 240 -4.19 1.39 26.05
N VAL A 241 -3.26 0.71 25.38
CA VAL A 241 -1.84 0.77 25.72
C VAL A 241 -1.26 2.14 25.37
N VAL A 242 -1.57 2.72 24.20
CA VAL A 242 -1.09 4.07 23.83
C VAL A 242 -1.49 5.13 24.87
N LYS A 243 -2.69 5.06 25.44
CA LYS A 243 -3.14 5.96 26.53
C LYS A 243 -2.35 5.82 27.83
N GLN A 244 -1.75 4.66 28.08
CA GLN A 244 -0.90 4.42 29.25
C GLN A 244 0.50 5.02 29.07
N TYR A 245 1.01 5.03 27.83
CA TYR A 245 2.35 5.53 27.50
C TYR A 245 2.36 7.02 27.12
N SER A 246 1.24 7.57 26.64
CA SER A 246 1.13 8.99 26.27
C SER A 246 0.03 9.71 27.05
N LYS A 247 0.36 10.89 27.59
CA LYS A 247 -0.60 11.79 28.23
C LYS A 247 -1.53 12.48 27.22
N ASP A 248 -1.12 12.59 25.96
CA ASP A 248 -1.94 13.12 24.86
C ASP A 248 -1.77 12.24 23.60
N PRO A 249 -2.62 11.22 23.44
CA PRO A 249 -2.64 10.36 22.23
C PRO A 249 -2.87 11.15 20.93
N SER A 250 -3.55 12.30 20.99
CA SER A 250 -3.77 13.16 19.82
C SER A 250 -2.45 13.73 19.30
N GLN A 251 -1.54 14.09 20.20
CA GLN A 251 -0.23 14.64 19.83
C GLN A 251 0.68 13.60 19.16
N VAL A 252 0.57 12.33 19.55
CA VAL A 252 1.26 11.20 18.90
C VAL A 252 0.85 11.12 17.43
N LEU A 253 -0.46 11.19 17.17
CA LEU A 253 -1.00 11.10 15.82
C LEU A 253 -0.68 12.34 14.98
N ILE A 254 -0.81 13.53 15.55
CA ILE A 254 -0.44 14.78 14.86
C ILE A 254 1.04 14.77 14.46
N THR A 255 1.91 14.24 15.32
CA THR A 255 3.33 14.06 15.00
C THR A 255 3.53 13.09 13.83
N ALA A 256 2.83 11.95 13.84
CA ALA A 256 2.88 10.98 12.75
C ALA A 256 2.39 11.58 11.43
N MET A 257 1.24 12.27 11.45
CA MET A 257 0.66 12.92 10.29
C MET A 257 1.55 14.04 9.74
N ASN A 258 2.10 14.90 10.59
CA ASN A 258 3.02 15.96 10.16
C ASN A 258 4.29 15.40 9.50
N THR A 259 4.81 14.30 10.05
CA THR A 259 5.96 13.61 9.48
C THR A 259 5.60 13.00 8.11
N TRP A 260 4.43 12.37 8.01
CA TRP A 260 3.98 11.79 6.74
C TRP A 260 3.68 12.86 5.68
N PHE A 261 2.99 13.96 6.03
CA PHE A 261 2.73 15.08 5.12
C PHE A 261 4.02 15.73 4.64
N GLY A 262 5.03 15.85 5.53
CA GLY A 262 6.36 16.32 5.12
C GLY A 262 7.02 15.39 4.11
N SER A 263 6.87 14.07 4.29
CA SER A 263 7.43 13.08 3.36
C SER A 263 6.86 13.19 1.94
N LEU A 264 5.60 13.62 1.77
CA LEU A 264 4.98 13.84 0.44
C LEU A 264 5.69 14.90 -0.40
N MET A 265 6.33 15.88 0.24
CA MET A 265 7.02 16.98 -0.44
C MET A 265 8.53 16.79 -0.54
N LEU A 266 9.12 16.09 0.45
CA LEU A 266 10.57 16.08 0.67
C LEU A 266 11.22 14.71 0.52
N CYS A 267 10.44 13.63 0.41
CA CYS A 267 10.96 12.31 0.03
C CYS A 267 10.76 12.05 -1.47
N LYS A 268 11.55 11.12 -2.02
CA LYS A 268 11.31 10.61 -3.39
C LYS A 268 10.01 9.80 -3.48
N SER A 269 9.65 9.16 -2.38
CA SER A 269 8.45 8.35 -2.23
C SER A 269 7.85 8.56 -0.83
N PHE A 270 6.53 8.43 -0.72
CA PHE A 270 5.82 8.51 0.54
C PHE A 270 5.32 7.12 0.95
N HIS A 271 5.19 6.89 2.26
CA HIS A 271 4.64 5.65 2.78
C HIS A 271 3.15 5.55 2.40
N ALA A 272 2.81 4.70 1.44
CA ALA A 272 1.47 4.64 0.85
C ALA A 272 0.52 3.64 1.56
N ASP A 273 1.03 2.87 2.51
CA ASP A 273 0.25 1.98 3.39
C ASP A 273 0.46 2.29 4.88
N LEU A 274 0.38 3.57 5.26
CA LEU A 274 0.68 3.99 6.62
C LEU A 274 -0.53 3.77 7.53
N HIS A 275 -0.68 2.55 8.04
CA HIS A 275 -1.66 2.23 9.06
C HIS A 275 -1.06 2.11 10.46
N ALA A 276 -1.89 2.06 11.49
CA ALA A 276 -1.49 1.93 12.89
C ALA A 276 -0.61 0.70 13.18
N GLY A 277 -0.73 -0.37 12.39
CA GLY A 277 0.18 -1.52 12.45
C GLY A 277 1.62 -1.22 11.98
N ASN A 278 1.80 -0.18 11.16
CA ASN A 278 3.09 0.28 10.61
C ASN A 278 3.63 1.50 11.38
N LEU A 279 2.98 1.85 12.49
CA LEU A 279 3.40 2.89 13.40
C LEU A 279 3.60 2.29 14.80
N MET A 280 4.67 2.72 15.46
CA MET A 280 4.99 2.30 16.81
C MET A 280 5.31 3.52 17.68
N LEU A 281 4.72 3.59 18.88
CA LEU A 281 5.13 4.55 19.90
C LEU A 281 6.30 3.93 20.65
N LEU A 282 7.48 4.51 20.48
CA LEU A 282 8.70 4.02 21.09
C LEU A 282 8.76 4.37 22.58
N GLU A 283 9.54 3.59 23.33
CA GLU A 283 9.75 3.82 24.77
C GLU A 283 10.38 5.20 25.08
N ASP A 284 11.12 5.76 24.11
CA ASP A 284 11.72 7.10 24.20
C ASP A 284 10.76 8.24 23.80
N GLY A 285 9.51 7.91 23.46
CA GLY A 285 8.47 8.85 23.08
C GLY A 285 8.45 9.25 21.60
N ARG A 286 9.39 8.76 20.78
CA ARG A 286 9.37 8.99 19.33
C ARG A 286 8.36 8.09 18.63
N ILE A 287 7.96 8.48 17.43
CA ILE A 287 7.13 7.66 16.53
C ILE A 287 8.02 6.88 15.56
N GLY A 288 8.04 5.56 15.69
CA GLY A 288 8.67 4.65 14.75
C GLY A 288 7.76 4.37 13.56
N PHE A 289 8.24 4.66 12.35
CA PHE A 289 7.63 4.23 11.10
C PHE A 289 8.31 2.93 10.67
N ILE A 290 7.51 1.88 10.43
CA ILE A 290 8.01 0.55 10.02
C ILE A 290 7.31 0.10 8.75
N ASP A 291 7.93 -0.83 8.01
CA ASP A 291 7.40 -1.45 6.79
C ASP A 291 7.18 -0.50 5.59
N PHE A 292 8.25 -0.19 4.87
CA PHE A 292 8.22 0.66 3.68
C PHE A 292 8.10 -0.17 2.39
N GLY A 293 7.45 -1.34 2.46
CA GLY A 293 7.21 -2.21 1.29
C GLY A 293 6.25 -1.59 0.28
N ILE A 294 5.36 -0.70 0.72
CA ILE A 294 4.38 -0.01 -0.12
C ILE A 294 4.62 1.50 -0.05
N VAL A 295 5.20 2.03 -1.12
CA VAL A 295 5.42 3.47 -1.29
C VAL A 295 4.75 3.99 -2.56
N GLY A 296 4.28 5.22 -2.52
CA GLY A 296 3.77 5.96 -3.67
C GLY A 296 4.74 7.07 -4.05
N GLN A 297 4.67 7.54 -5.29
CA GLN A 297 5.38 8.73 -5.74
C GLN A 297 4.37 9.79 -6.13
N LEU A 298 4.51 10.97 -5.54
CA LEU A 298 3.64 12.08 -5.89
C LEU A 298 4.51 13.27 -6.27
N ASN A 299 4.17 13.88 -7.39
CA ASN A 299 4.79 15.15 -7.73
C ASN A 299 4.35 16.20 -6.69
N PRO A 300 5.28 16.95 -6.06
CA PRO A 300 4.96 18.05 -5.15
C PRO A 300 3.91 19.03 -5.68
N GLN A 301 3.88 19.30 -7.00
CA GLN A 301 2.87 20.14 -7.62
C GLN A 301 1.46 19.53 -7.55
N VAL A 302 1.33 18.20 -7.73
CA VAL A 302 0.06 17.49 -7.59
C VAL A 302 -0.41 17.52 -6.14
N TRP A 303 0.49 17.35 -5.16
CA TRP A 303 0.13 17.46 -3.74
C TRP A 303 -0.34 18.87 -3.37
N THR A 304 0.37 19.89 -3.85
CA THR A 304 -0.01 21.29 -3.62
C THR A 304 -1.38 21.59 -4.20
N ALA A 305 -1.66 21.08 -5.41
CA ALA A 305 -2.97 21.20 -6.03
C ALA A 305 -4.05 20.44 -5.25
N CYS A 306 -3.78 19.24 -4.71
CA CYS A 306 -4.71 18.51 -3.83
C CYS A 306 -5.13 19.36 -2.63
N LEU A 307 -4.17 19.97 -1.94
CA LEU A 307 -4.45 20.81 -0.78
C LEU A 307 -5.26 22.06 -1.15
N ALA A 308 -4.92 22.68 -2.29
CA ALA A 308 -5.68 23.81 -2.81
C ALA A 308 -7.11 23.44 -3.22
N PHE A 309 -7.34 22.21 -3.70
CA PHE A 309 -8.68 21.68 -3.98
C PHE A 309 -9.48 21.46 -2.70
N MET A 310 -8.86 20.90 -1.65
CA MET A 310 -9.52 20.72 -0.34
C MET A 310 -9.90 22.07 0.29
N ASP A 311 -9.02 23.06 0.22
CA ASP A 311 -9.30 24.44 0.68
C ASP A 311 -10.45 25.08 -0.13
N ALA A 312 -10.48 24.88 -1.44
CA ALA A 312 -11.57 25.34 -2.30
C ALA A 312 -12.90 24.67 -1.98
N LEU A 313 -12.89 23.36 -1.68
CA LEU A 313 -14.08 22.62 -1.24
C LEU A 313 -14.66 23.20 0.06
N GLN A 314 -13.82 23.51 1.05
CA GLN A 314 -14.27 24.13 2.31
C GLN A 314 -14.92 25.51 2.10
N LYS A 315 -14.43 26.26 1.11
CA LYS A 315 -14.95 27.59 0.75
C LYS A 315 -16.11 27.51 -0.24
N THR A 316 -16.54 26.32 -0.64
CA THR A 316 -17.53 26.09 -1.71
C THR A 316 -17.17 26.79 -3.03
N ASP A 317 -15.86 26.94 -3.29
CA ASP A 317 -15.33 27.57 -4.50
C ASP A 317 -15.12 26.52 -5.60
N TYR A 318 -16.19 26.19 -6.31
CA TYR A 318 -16.18 25.19 -7.37
C TYR A 318 -15.26 25.55 -8.56
N THR A 319 -14.99 26.85 -8.76
CA THR A 319 -14.07 27.30 -9.81
C THR A 319 -12.65 26.96 -9.42
N ALA A 320 -12.24 27.31 -8.20
CA ALA A 320 -10.92 26.93 -7.68
C ALA A 320 -10.76 25.41 -7.57
N MET A 321 -11.82 24.66 -7.26
CA MET A 321 -11.80 23.20 -7.32
C MET A 321 -11.48 22.70 -8.74
N ALA A 322 -12.20 23.17 -9.76
CA ALA A 322 -11.97 22.80 -11.16
C ALA A 322 -10.53 23.13 -11.61
N GLU A 323 -10.03 24.33 -11.30
CA GLU A 323 -8.66 24.74 -11.62
C GLU A 323 -7.60 23.85 -10.99
N ASN A 324 -7.76 23.50 -9.70
CA ASN A 324 -6.80 22.64 -9.02
C ASN A 324 -6.90 21.19 -9.48
N MET A 325 -8.08 20.72 -9.89
CA MET A 325 -8.25 19.40 -10.50
C MET A 325 -7.48 19.29 -11.82
N LEU A 326 -7.46 20.36 -12.62
CA LEU A 326 -6.65 20.45 -13.85
C LEU A 326 -5.13 20.46 -13.56
N LYS A 327 -4.70 21.00 -12.43
CA LYS A 327 -3.28 20.97 -12.01
C LYS A 327 -2.86 19.58 -11.51
N MET A 328 -3.79 18.80 -10.95
CA MET A 328 -3.53 17.45 -10.45
C MET A 328 -3.48 16.41 -11.56
N GLY A 329 -4.39 16.50 -12.54
CA GLY A 329 -4.51 15.52 -13.60
C GLY A 329 -3.77 15.93 -14.87
N MET A 330 -3.33 14.92 -15.62
CA MET A 330 -2.83 15.13 -16.97
C MET A 330 -4.03 15.15 -17.92
N THR A 331 -4.15 16.22 -18.71
CA THR A 331 -5.19 16.34 -19.76
C THR A 331 -4.53 16.55 -21.12
N ASP A 332 -4.90 15.72 -22.08
CA ASP A 332 -4.50 15.85 -23.49
C ASP A 332 -5.46 16.78 -24.26
N THR A 333 -6.54 17.21 -23.61
CA THR A 333 -7.64 17.99 -24.18
C THR A 333 -7.78 19.33 -23.46
N GLN A 334 -8.20 20.37 -24.19
CA GLN A 334 -8.65 21.59 -23.53
C GLN A 334 -9.94 21.28 -22.76
N VAL A 335 -9.87 21.46 -21.45
CA VAL A 335 -11.03 21.30 -20.56
C VAL A 335 -11.64 22.67 -20.32
N ASP A 336 -12.96 22.77 -20.44
CA ASP A 336 -13.69 23.96 -20.06
C ASP A 336 -13.87 23.97 -18.53
N THR A 337 -13.03 24.75 -17.85
CA THR A 337 -13.06 24.91 -16.40
C THR A 337 -14.43 25.35 -15.88
N THR A 338 -15.19 26.12 -16.66
CA THR A 338 -16.51 26.62 -16.25
C THR A 338 -17.53 25.48 -16.21
N VAL A 339 -17.54 24.63 -17.24
CA VAL A 339 -18.46 23.47 -17.30
C VAL A 339 -18.07 22.46 -16.22
N LEU A 340 -16.77 22.24 -16.03
CA LEU A 340 -16.27 21.37 -14.97
C LEU A 340 -16.68 21.89 -13.57
N ALA A 341 -16.56 23.18 -13.31
CA ALA A 341 -17.00 23.80 -12.06
C ALA A 341 -18.50 23.63 -11.83
N GLN A 342 -19.33 23.79 -12.87
CA GLN A 342 -20.78 23.56 -12.78
C GLN A 342 -21.13 22.09 -12.49
N ASP A 343 -20.38 21.14 -13.04
CA ASP A 343 -20.59 19.72 -12.76
C ASP A 343 -20.16 19.34 -11.33
N LEU A 344 -19.08 19.94 -10.83
CA LEU A 344 -18.69 19.83 -9.42
C LEU A 344 -19.76 20.46 -8.52
N GLU A 345 -20.25 21.65 -8.86
CA GLU A 345 -21.35 22.30 -8.13
C GLU A 345 -22.57 21.39 -8.10
N ARG A 346 -22.99 20.77 -9.22
CA ARG A 346 -24.10 19.80 -9.26
C ARG A 346 -23.85 18.58 -8.38
N LEU A 347 -22.62 18.06 -8.38
CA LEU A 347 -22.22 16.93 -7.56
C LEU A 347 -22.44 17.23 -6.08
N PHE A 348 -21.84 18.33 -5.61
CA PHE A 348 -21.88 18.70 -4.20
C PHE A 348 -23.24 19.27 -3.81
N SER A 349 -23.94 19.99 -4.70
CA SER A 349 -25.30 20.49 -4.45
C SER A 349 -26.34 19.38 -4.28
N GLY A 350 -26.13 18.21 -4.90
CA GLY A 350 -26.92 16.99 -4.63
C GLY A 350 -26.68 16.36 -3.25
N VAL A 351 -25.53 16.65 -2.63
CA VAL A 351 -25.13 16.20 -1.27
C VAL A 351 -25.50 17.25 -0.20
N LEU A 352 -25.64 18.52 -0.59
CA LEU A 352 -25.79 19.75 0.21
C LEU A 352 -27.17 19.98 0.87
N LEU A 353 -27.98 18.94 1.09
CA LEU A 353 -29.03 19.01 2.12
C LEU A 353 -28.44 18.84 3.53
N ALA A 354 -27.14 18.56 3.65
CA ALA A 354 -26.35 18.60 4.87
C ALA A 354 -25.22 19.63 4.71
N ASP A 355 -24.83 20.28 5.80
CA ASP A 355 -23.76 21.28 5.85
C ASP A 355 -22.45 20.68 5.27
N PRO A 356 -21.57 21.41 4.56
CA PRO A 356 -20.25 20.90 4.17
C PRO A 356 -19.45 20.29 5.34
N GLN A 357 -19.70 20.76 6.57
CA GLN A 357 -19.16 20.17 7.79
C GLN A 357 -19.79 18.81 8.13
N ASP A 358 -21.08 18.60 7.81
CA ASP A 358 -21.77 17.32 7.96
C ASP A 358 -21.30 16.29 6.93
N ILE A 359 -20.88 16.72 5.74
CA ILE A 359 -20.26 15.83 4.73
C ILE A 359 -18.91 15.32 5.25
N LEU A 360 -18.09 16.21 5.81
CA LEU A 360 -16.86 15.79 6.48
C LEU A 360 -17.14 14.98 7.74
N ALA A 361 -18.28 15.16 8.41
CA ALA A 361 -18.70 14.33 9.55
C ALA A 361 -19.41 13.01 9.16
N SER A 362 -19.73 12.81 7.87
CA SER A 362 -20.53 11.69 7.34
C SER A 362 -19.83 10.33 7.48
N LYS A 363 -20.55 9.24 7.17
CA LYS A 363 -20.00 7.89 7.32
C LYS A 363 -18.82 7.69 6.35
N PRO A 364 -17.82 6.87 6.70
CA PRO A 364 -16.67 6.60 5.83
C PRO A 364 -17.01 6.06 4.43
N SER A 365 -18.18 5.42 4.27
CA SER A 365 -18.71 5.01 2.97
C SER A 365 -19.03 6.20 2.07
N ASP A 366 -19.62 7.25 2.66
CA ASP A 366 -20.21 8.36 1.93
C ASP A 366 -19.10 9.27 1.39
N LEU A 367 -17.99 9.43 2.14
CA LEU A 367 -16.81 10.15 1.69
C LEU A 367 -16.11 9.44 0.50
N ASN A 368 -16.02 8.11 0.56
CA ASN A 368 -15.42 7.32 -0.51
C ASN A 368 -16.27 7.38 -1.80
N ASP A 369 -17.59 7.37 -1.68
CA ASP A 369 -18.50 7.47 -2.82
C ASP A 369 -18.43 8.86 -3.47
N ILE A 370 -18.44 9.94 -2.67
CA ILE A 370 -18.23 11.31 -3.17
C ILE A 370 -16.88 11.45 -3.89
N MET A 371 -15.83 10.83 -3.37
CA MET A 371 -14.51 10.86 -4.01
C MET A 371 -14.50 10.14 -5.36
N LEU A 372 -15.12 8.97 -5.46
CA LEU A 372 -15.28 8.24 -6.73
C LEU A 372 -16.07 9.07 -7.74
N ASP A 373 -17.08 9.79 -7.27
CA ASP A 373 -17.88 10.67 -8.11
C ASP A 373 -17.08 11.89 -8.60
N VAL A 374 -16.21 12.49 -7.77
CA VAL A 374 -15.28 13.55 -8.19
C VAL A 374 -14.32 13.04 -9.27
N VAL A 375 -13.77 11.82 -9.09
CA VAL A 375 -12.91 11.19 -10.10
C VAL A 375 -13.68 10.98 -11.40
N ALA A 376 -14.90 10.46 -11.32
CA ALA A 376 -15.76 10.23 -12.49
C ALA A 376 -16.15 11.53 -13.21
N VAL A 377 -16.36 12.63 -12.49
CA VAL A 377 -16.52 13.97 -13.07
C VAL A 377 -15.25 14.34 -13.85
N GLY A 378 -14.07 14.21 -13.24
CA GLY A 378 -12.81 14.51 -13.93
C GLY A 378 -12.58 13.69 -15.19
N GLU A 379 -12.81 12.38 -15.13
CA GLU A 379 -12.64 11.50 -16.29
C GLU A 379 -13.56 11.86 -17.45
N ARG A 380 -14.82 12.27 -17.18
CA ARG A 380 -15.75 12.76 -18.23
C ARG A 380 -15.24 14.01 -18.93
N HIS A 381 -14.48 14.83 -18.22
CA HIS A 381 -13.84 16.04 -18.75
C HIS A 381 -12.45 15.77 -19.34
N GLY A 382 -12.02 14.51 -19.45
CA GLY A 382 -10.73 14.12 -20.05
C GLY A 382 -9.54 14.20 -19.10
N ILE A 383 -9.78 14.41 -17.79
CA ILE A 383 -8.75 14.49 -16.77
C ILE A 383 -8.34 13.07 -16.37
N LYS A 384 -7.05 12.75 -16.48
CA LYS A 384 -6.47 11.48 -16.03
C LYS A 384 -5.71 11.72 -14.74
N PHE A 385 -6.24 11.19 -13.63
CA PHE A 385 -5.54 11.25 -12.36
C PHE A 385 -4.36 10.26 -12.33
N PRO A 386 -3.21 10.64 -11.75
CA PRO A 386 -2.11 9.71 -11.53
C PRO A 386 -2.56 8.49 -10.71
N ARG A 387 -2.02 7.29 -10.97
CA ARG A 387 -2.37 6.08 -10.22
C ARG A 387 -2.11 6.21 -8.72
N ASP A 388 -1.02 6.90 -8.36
CA ASP A 388 -0.61 7.13 -6.97
C ASP A 388 -1.51 8.14 -6.23
N PHE A 389 -2.37 8.86 -6.97
CA PHE A 389 -3.39 9.73 -6.39
C PHE A 389 -4.37 8.92 -5.54
N ALA A 390 -4.88 7.79 -6.05
CA ALA A 390 -5.81 6.95 -5.31
C ALA A 390 -5.21 6.43 -3.99
N LEU A 391 -3.90 6.12 -3.97
CA LEU A 391 -3.17 5.73 -2.76
C LEU A 391 -3.14 6.85 -1.72
N LEU A 392 -2.87 8.08 -2.17
CA LEU A 392 -2.89 9.27 -1.32
C LEU A 392 -4.28 9.49 -0.67
N PHE A 393 -5.37 9.44 -1.45
CA PHE A 393 -6.72 9.61 -0.91
C PHE A 393 -7.06 8.58 0.13
N LYS A 394 -6.75 7.32 -0.17
CA LYS A 394 -6.94 6.22 0.76
C LYS A 394 -6.22 6.49 2.08
N GLN A 395 -4.99 7.01 2.01
CA GLN A 395 -4.20 7.33 3.18
C GLN A 395 -4.81 8.49 3.99
N MET A 396 -5.38 9.49 3.32
CA MET A 396 -6.14 10.56 3.99
C MET A 396 -7.38 10.03 4.71
N LEU A 397 -8.16 9.16 4.07
CA LEU A 397 -9.33 8.49 4.69
C LEU A 397 -8.93 7.66 5.91
N TYR A 398 -7.78 6.98 5.83
CA TYR A 398 -7.25 6.23 6.94
C TYR A 398 -6.95 7.14 8.14
N PHE A 399 -6.30 8.28 7.91
CA PHE A 399 -6.02 9.25 8.96
C PHE A 399 -7.28 9.85 9.57
N ASP A 400 -8.30 10.17 8.76
CA ASP A 400 -9.60 10.63 9.27
C ASP A 400 -10.21 9.64 10.25
N ARG A 401 -10.28 8.37 9.86
CA ARG A 401 -10.78 7.30 10.74
C ARG A 401 -9.96 7.21 12.02
N PHE A 402 -8.65 7.26 11.91
CA PHE A 402 -7.75 7.09 13.04
C PHE A 402 -7.84 8.28 14.03
N MET A 403 -8.01 9.50 13.52
CA MET A 403 -8.26 10.71 14.31
C MET A 403 -9.60 10.67 15.02
N ARG A 404 -10.69 10.20 14.38
CA ARG A 404 -11.99 10.07 15.06
C ARG A 404 -11.95 9.10 16.24
N ILE A 405 -11.12 8.07 16.16
CA ILE A 405 -10.95 7.08 17.25
C ILE A 405 -10.14 7.68 18.40
N LEU A 406 -9.04 8.37 18.10
CA LEU A 406 -8.07 8.83 19.10
C LEU A 406 -8.34 10.24 19.65
N ALA A 407 -8.91 11.10 18.82
CA ALA A 407 -9.16 12.51 19.09
C ALA A 407 -10.51 12.91 18.47
N PRO A 408 -11.64 12.37 18.97
CA PRO A 408 -12.98 12.56 18.39
C PRO A 408 -13.45 14.01 18.31
N TYR A 409 -12.78 14.93 19.01
CA TYR A 409 -13.07 16.37 19.02
C TYR A 409 -12.06 17.19 18.21
N THR A 410 -11.14 16.53 17.50
CA THR A 410 -10.10 17.18 16.70
C THR A 410 -10.42 17.03 15.22
N ASP A 411 -10.65 18.16 14.56
CA ASP A 411 -10.81 18.23 13.11
C ASP A 411 -9.42 18.32 12.45
N ILE A 412 -9.08 17.32 11.64
CA ILE A 412 -7.82 17.24 10.88
C ILE A 412 -7.59 18.49 10.03
N TYR A 413 -8.65 19.04 9.44
CA TYR A 413 -8.54 20.10 8.46
C TYR A 413 -8.57 21.49 9.11
N ALA A 414 -8.92 21.58 10.40
CA ALA A 414 -8.95 22.82 11.16
C ALA A 414 -7.90 22.88 12.30
N ASP A 415 -7.24 21.76 12.64
CA ASP A 415 -6.22 21.73 13.69
C ASP A 415 -4.93 22.42 13.22
N GLN A 416 -4.64 23.59 13.80
CA GLN A 416 -3.47 24.42 13.49
C GLN A 416 -2.13 23.73 13.78
N ARG A 417 -2.11 22.62 14.52
CA ARG A 417 -0.91 21.81 14.75
C ARG A 417 -0.54 20.97 13.53
N LEU A 418 -1.48 20.73 12.61
CA LEU A 418 -1.23 20.00 11.37
C LEU A 418 -0.65 20.92 10.30
N LYS A 419 0.56 20.61 9.84
CA LYS A 419 1.30 21.34 8.81
C LYS A 419 1.30 20.50 7.53
N MET A 420 0.18 20.53 6.81
CA MET A 420 0.01 19.76 5.56
C MET A 420 0.88 20.29 4.41
N VAL A 421 1.18 21.60 4.42
CA VAL A 421 2.18 22.23 3.56
C VAL A 421 3.38 22.60 4.42
N GLN A 422 4.55 22.04 4.10
CA GLN A 422 5.80 22.57 4.65
C GLN A 422 6.23 23.79 3.81
N THR A 423 6.54 24.91 4.48
CA THR A 423 7.01 26.15 3.83
C THR A 423 8.46 26.06 3.33
N MET A 424 9.05 24.87 3.28
CA MET A 424 10.40 24.64 2.77
C MET A 424 10.35 24.43 1.25
N GLU A 425 10.94 25.35 0.49
CA GLU A 425 11.08 25.30 -0.96
C GLU A 425 11.83 24.00 -1.41
N PRO A 426 11.15 23.06 -2.10
CA PRO A 426 11.74 21.76 -2.48
C PRO A 426 12.96 21.89 -3.40
N GLN A 427 13.01 22.93 -4.22
CA GLN A 427 14.06 23.14 -5.23
C GLN A 427 15.42 23.52 -4.64
N SER A 428 15.47 23.92 -3.37
CA SER A 428 16.72 24.38 -2.72
C SER A 428 17.55 23.25 -2.11
N LEU A 429 16.97 22.06 -1.91
CA LEU A 429 17.57 20.99 -1.10
C LEU A 429 17.95 19.71 -1.87
N LEU A 430 17.46 19.53 -3.10
CA LEU A 430 17.79 18.36 -3.95
C LEU A 430 19.04 18.55 -4.83
N LYS A 431 19.86 19.58 -4.57
CA LYS A 431 21.23 19.62 -5.09
C LYS A 431 22.12 18.83 -4.13
N HIS A 432 22.27 17.54 -4.38
CA HIS A 432 23.55 16.82 -4.51
C HIS A 432 23.32 15.31 -4.65
#